data_AF-A0AAW8LI78-F1
#
_entry.id   AF-A0AAW8LI78-F1
#
_cell.length_a   1.000
_cell.length_b   1.000
_cell.length_c   1.000
_cell.angle_alpha   90.00
_cell.angle_beta   90.00
_cell.angle_gamma   90.00
#
_symmetry.space_group_name_H-M   'P 1'
#
loop_
_entity.id
_entity.type
_entity.pdbx_description
1 polymer ?
#
loop_
_entity_poly.entity_id
_entity_poly.type
_entity_poly.pdbx_seq_one_letter_code
_entity_poly.pdbx_strand_id
1 'polypeptide(L)'
;MKKVLSDEQKRKLRILEPRLERAILEKNLKFAKEIVVDLQSLLRPTQHFVRLVQSKNKLCELAIELGQFDSILKILESNIQVLKPKTRIYIETISLLAIYHLRLKEVDKAKKYIKEVLENHMVIKTERTRKIFHSEIIDRFNQEVAIATLTGFHDFTIDQDEVEREAIRMIQTLSDDEIYAEIGRLSPQSTKDLIYVVHDYSLKQLPFTQRVMLPSPNQKIKDKEVGVTVYDAVKRVLYNSMCNPESEIYKAWYTNGLQVFLTKKYILTTVISSLTTLGFGATMVVASLVALITKFGIEVYCEKNKPLYISHIRQVAE
;
A
#
# COMPACT_ATOMS: atom_id res chain seq x y z
N MET A 1 1.51 35.84 7.88
CA MET A 1 0.48 35.49 8.89
C MET A 1 -0.52 34.52 8.26
N LYS A 2 -0.76 33.37 8.89
CA LYS A 2 -1.82 32.43 8.47
C LYS A 2 -3.17 33.14 8.62
N LYS A 3 -3.89 33.33 7.52
CA LYS A 3 -5.21 33.97 7.56
C LYS A 3 -6.22 32.98 8.11
N VAL A 4 -7.15 33.45 8.94
CA VAL A 4 -8.28 32.61 9.39
C VAL A 4 -9.16 32.28 8.19
N LEU A 5 -9.61 31.03 8.07
CA LEU A 5 -10.54 30.63 7.01
C LEU A 5 -11.89 31.32 7.21
N SER A 6 -12.49 31.82 6.12
CA SER A 6 -13.86 32.32 6.15
C SER A 6 -14.85 31.17 6.39
N ASP A 7 -16.05 31.48 6.84
CA ASP A 7 -17.07 30.44 7.07
C ASP A 7 -17.51 29.75 5.77
N GLU A 8 -17.50 30.48 4.65
CA GLU A 8 -17.70 29.89 3.32
C GLU A 8 -16.59 28.89 2.98
N GLN A 9 -15.32 29.24 3.21
CA GLN A 9 -14.19 28.34 2.99
C GLN A 9 -14.30 27.09 3.88
N LYS A 10 -14.68 27.25 5.15
CA LYS A 10 -14.90 26.11 6.06
C LYS A 10 -16.03 25.21 5.57
N ARG A 11 -17.15 25.77 5.10
CA ARG A 11 -18.27 25.00 4.53
C ARG A 11 -17.85 24.21 3.30
N LYS A 12 -17.09 24.83 2.37
CA LYS A 12 -16.55 24.13 1.20
C LYS A 12 -15.60 22.99 1.58
N LEU A 13 -14.70 23.22 2.54
CA LEU A 13 -13.78 22.18 3.02
C LEU A 13 -14.51 20.98 3.65
N ARG A 14 -15.59 21.21 4.41
CA ARG A 14 -16.44 20.14 4.98
C ARG A 14 -17.06 19.22 3.92
N ILE A 15 -17.16 19.67 2.67
CA ILE A 15 -17.69 18.88 1.55
C ILE A 15 -16.54 18.24 0.77
N LEU A 16 -15.50 19.01 0.46
CA LEU A 16 -14.39 18.56 -0.39
C LEU A 16 -13.55 17.48 0.27
N GLU A 17 -13.26 17.56 1.57
CA GLU A 17 -12.40 16.57 2.23
C GLU A 17 -13.04 15.18 2.30
N PRO A 18 -14.32 15.00 2.73
CA PRO A 18 -14.97 13.70 2.67
C PRO A 18 -15.09 13.15 1.24
N ARG A 19 -15.30 14.04 0.25
CA ARG A 19 -15.31 13.63 -1.17
C ARG A 19 -13.95 13.14 -1.63
N LEU A 20 -12.85 13.76 -1.17
CA LEU A 20 -11.51 13.27 -1.44
C LEU A 20 -11.33 11.87 -0.86
N GLU A 21 -11.67 11.65 0.42
CA GLU A 21 -11.56 10.32 1.04
C GLU A 21 -12.32 9.26 0.24
N ARG A 22 -13.55 9.58 -0.19
CA ARG A 22 -14.36 8.68 -1.04
C ARG A 22 -13.67 8.39 -2.36
N ALA A 23 -13.15 9.41 -3.05
CA ALA A 23 -12.42 9.22 -4.30
C ALA A 23 -11.17 8.33 -4.13
N ILE A 24 -10.45 8.45 -3.00
CA ILE A 24 -9.32 7.57 -2.67
C ILE A 24 -9.79 6.13 -2.46
N LEU A 25 -10.88 5.93 -1.71
CA LEU A 25 -11.45 4.60 -1.48
C LEU A 25 -11.95 3.94 -2.77
N GLU A 26 -12.55 4.71 -3.67
CA GLU A 26 -13.04 4.24 -4.97
C GLU A 26 -11.93 4.10 -6.02
N LYS A 27 -10.67 4.39 -5.66
CA LYS A 27 -9.52 4.48 -6.59
C LYS A 27 -9.78 5.41 -7.79
N ASN A 28 -10.64 6.42 -7.64
CA ASN A 28 -10.98 7.36 -8.70
C ASN A 28 -9.95 8.49 -8.78
N LEU A 29 -8.82 8.21 -9.43
CA LEU A 29 -7.70 9.15 -9.53
C LEU A 29 -8.09 10.47 -10.22
N LYS A 30 -8.92 10.41 -11.26
CA LYS A 30 -9.36 11.61 -11.99
C LYS A 30 -10.12 12.55 -11.06
N PHE A 31 -11.11 12.03 -10.34
CA PHE A 31 -11.91 12.82 -9.42
C PHE A 31 -11.11 13.30 -8.20
N ALA A 32 -10.19 12.47 -7.69
CA ALA A 32 -9.27 12.87 -6.63
C ALA A 32 -8.39 14.06 -7.07
N LYS A 33 -7.90 14.07 -8.31
CA LYS A 33 -7.14 15.21 -8.88
C LYS A 33 -7.98 16.48 -8.92
N GLU A 34 -9.21 16.41 -9.42
CA GLU A 34 -10.14 17.55 -9.48
C GLU A 34 -10.39 18.14 -8.08
N ILE A 35 -10.69 17.29 -7.09
CA ILE A 35 -10.94 17.72 -5.71
C ILE A 35 -9.69 18.37 -5.09
N VAL A 36 -8.49 17.85 -5.34
CA VAL A 36 -7.24 18.45 -4.82
C VAL A 36 -6.95 19.81 -5.46
N VAL A 37 -7.32 20.03 -6.72
CA VAL A 37 -7.25 21.34 -7.37
C VAL A 37 -8.18 22.34 -6.66
N ASP A 38 -9.41 21.94 -6.36
CA ASP A 38 -10.36 22.77 -5.62
C ASP A 38 -9.84 23.08 -4.21
N LEU A 39 -9.35 22.08 -3.48
CA LEU A 39 -8.73 22.26 -2.16
C LEU A 39 -7.53 23.20 -2.22
N GLN A 40 -6.70 23.10 -3.27
CA GLN A 40 -5.56 24.00 -3.48
C GLN A 40 -6.00 25.45 -3.66
N SER A 41 -7.08 25.70 -4.42
CA SER A 41 -7.61 27.04 -4.64
C SER A 41 -8.04 27.74 -3.33
N LEU A 42 -8.49 26.95 -2.34
CA LEU A 42 -8.93 27.45 -1.03
C LEU A 42 -7.78 27.60 -0.03
N LEU A 43 -6.89 26.59 0.03
CA LEU A 43 -5.89 26.46 1.10
C LEU A 43 -4.57 27.17 0.79
N ARG A 44 -4.19 27.29 -0.49
CA ARG A 44 -2.93 27.95 -0.88
C ARG A 44 -2.95 29.46 -0.61
N PRO A 45 -3.98 30.24 -1.00
CA PRO A 45 -4.00 31.68 -0.75
C PRO A 45 -4.03 32.04 0.75
N THR A 46 -4.58 31.13 1.57
CA THR A 46 -4.69 31.30 3.03
C THR A 46 -3.50 30.71 3.79
N GLN A 47 -2.50 30.17 3.08
CA GLN A 47 -1.27 29.58 3.63
C GLN A 47 -1.51 28.39 4.57
N HIS A 48 -2.60 27.64 4.36
CA HIS A 48 -2.90 26.39 5.08
C HIS A 48 -2.13 25.21 4.48
N PHE A 49 -0.81 25.34 4.34
CA PHE A 49 0.03 24.38 3.62
C PHE A 49 -0.01 22.97 4.18
N VAL A 50 -0.01 22.79 5.51
CA VAL A 50 -0.07 21.45 6.13
C VAL A 50 -1.33 20.69 5.66
N ARG A 51 -2.49 21.34 5.71
CA ARG A 51 -3.78 20.74 5.30
C ARG A 51 -3.81 20.45 3.81
N LEU A 52 -3.26 21.35 3.00
CA LEU A 52 -3.13 21.15 1.55
C LEU A 52 -2.21 19.98 1.22
N VAL A 53 -1.06 19.88 1.89
CA VAL A 53 -0.10 18.80 1.67
C VAL A 53 -0.69 17.45 2.08
N GLN A 54 -1.46 17.37 3.17
CA GLN A 54 -2.20 16.15 3.52
C GLN A 54 -3.09 15.66 2.38
N SER A 55 -3.87 16.56 1.75
CA SER A 55 -4.71 16.21 0.61
C SER A 55 -3.88 15.78 -0.62
N LYS A 56 -2.77 16.47 -0.88
CA LYS A 56 -1.87 16.13 -2.00
C LYS A 56 -1.16 14.80 -1.80
N ASN A 57 -0.73 14.49 -0.58
CA ASN A 57 -0.07 13.22 -0.25
C ASN A 57 -1.00 12.04 -0.48
N LYS A 58 -2.29 12.14 -0.08
CA LYS A 58 -3.30 11.13 -0.39
C LYS A 58 -3.46 10.90 -1.89
N LEU A 59 -3.50 11.97 -2.67
CA LEU A 59 -3.52 11.88 -4.13
C LEU A 59 -2.26 11.21 -4.69
N CYS A 60 -1.07 11.57 -4.17
CA CYS A 60 0.20 10.98 -4.61
C CYS A 60 0.27 9.49 -4.28
N GLU A 61 -0.15 9.09 -3.07
CA GLU A 61 -0.18 7.69 -2.66
C GLU A 61 -1.13 6.88 -3.55
N LEU A 62 -2.34 7.38 -3.81
CA LEU A 62 -3.27 6.75 -4.76
C LEU A 62 -2.65 6.61 -6.16
N ALA A 63 -2.01 7.66 -6.67
CA ALA A 63 -1.41 7.64 -7.98
C ALA A 63 -0.28 6.60 -8.07
N ILE A 64 0.58 6.52 -7.04
CA ILE A 64 1.66 5.52 -6.96
C ILE A 64 1.09 4.09 -6.90
N GLU A 65 0.04 3.88 -6.12
CA GLU A 65 -0.64 2.58 -6.03
C GLU A 65 -1.20 2.12 -7.38
N LEU A 66 -1.74 3.06 -8.17
CA LEU A 66 -2.27 2.80 -9.52
C LEU A 66 -1.19 2.80 -10.62
N GLY A 67 0.09 2.94 -10.26
CA GLY A 67 1.19 2.98 -11.24
C GLY A 67 1.22 4.24 -12.12
N GLN A 68 0.51 5.29 -11.71
CA GLN A 68 0.41 6.56 -12.44
C GLN A 68 1.42 7.56 -11.88
N PHE A 69 2.63 7.54 -12.40
CA PHE A 69 3.77 8.30 -11.83
C PHE A 69 3.92 9.73 -12.36
N ASP A 70 3.12 10.11 -13.36
CA ASP A 70 3.21 11.42 -14.00
C ASP A 70 3.03 12.56 -13.00
N SER A 71 3.99 13.50 -13.01
CA SER A 71 4.01 14.69 -12.14
C SER A 71 4.08 14.42 -10.62
N ILE A 72 4.08 13.17 -10.16
CA ILE A 72 4.06 12.83 -8.72
C ILE A 72 5.33 13.29 -8.02
N LEU A 73 6.50 13.04 -8.62
CA LEU A 73 7.79 13.50 -8.09
C LEU A 73 7.77 15.01 -7.84
N LYS A 74 7.36 15.78 -8.85
CA LYS A 74 7.28 17.25 -8.78
C LYS A 74 6.32 17.72 -7.68
N ILE A 75 5.19 17.05 -7.49
CA ILE A 75 4.24 17.38 -6.41
C ILE A 75 4.89 17.15 -5.05
N LEU A 76 5.49 15.98 -4.83
CA LEU A 76 6.13 15.63 -3.56
C LEU A 76 7.33 16.54 -3.24
N GLU A 77 8.16 16.85 -4.24
CA GLU A 77 9.27 17.81 -4.10
C GLU A 77 8.77 19.23 -3.78
N SER A 78 7.64 19.66 -4.38
CA SER A 78 7.04 20.96 -4.03
C SER A 78 6.44 20.97 -2.62
N ASN A 79 5.94 19.83 -2.14
CA ASN A 79 5.36 19.70 -0.81
C ASN A 79 6.45 19.82 0.27
N ILE A 80 7.61 19.18 0.10
CA ILE A 80 8.69 19.26 1.09
C ILE A 80 9.24 20.70 1.24
N GLN A 81 9.23 21.51 0.18
CA GLN A 81 9.71 22.90 0.21
C GLN A 81 8.89 23.82 1.12
N VAL A 82 7.59 23.52 1.32
CA VAL A 82 6.69 24.34 2.14
C VAL A 82 6.48 23.79 3.55
N LEU A 83 7.09 22.65 3.87
CA LEU A 83 6.98 21.98 5.15
C LEU A 83 8.23 22.19 6.01
N LYS A 84 8.05 22.15 7.33
CA LYS A 84 9.17 22.14 8.26
C LYS A 84 9.65 20.69 8.45
N PRO A 85 10.97 20.41 8.40
CA PRO A 85 11.49 19.05 8.54
C PRO A 85 11.07 18.32 9.83
N LYS A 86 10.90 19.07 10.93
CA LYS A 86 10.50 18.53 12.25
C LYS A 86 8.99 18.26 12.37
N THR A 87 8.28 18.00 11.28
CA THR A 87 6.83 17.76 11.30
C THR A 87 6.49 16.37 10.80
N ARG A 88 5.45 15.76 11.37
CA ARG A 88 5.03 14.41 10.96
C ARG A 88 4.58 14.34 9.51
N ILE A 89 3.99 15.43 9.00
CA ILE A 89 3.57 15.52 7.60
C ILE A 89 4.77 15.57 6.64
N TYR A 90 5.91 16.10 7.09
CA TYR A 90 7.16 16.04 6.34
C TYR A 90 7.64 14.59 6.20
N ILE A 91 7.63 13.82 7.30
CA ILE A 91 7.95 12.39 7.29
C ILE A 91 7.03 11.62 6.33
N GLU A 92 5.72 11.85 6.37
CA GLU A 92 4.78 11.24 5.42
C GLU A 92 5.14 11.55 3.96
N THR A 93 5.48 12.82 3.66
CA THR A 93 5.84 13.24 2.30
C THR A 93 7.15 12.58 1.82
N ILE A 94 8.15 12.47 2.70
CA ILE A 94 9.42 11.81 2.37
C ILE A 94 9.26 10.30 2.25
N SER A 95 8.42 9.68 3.09
CA SER A 95 8.06 8.27 2.93
C SER A 95 7.47 8.01 1.54
N LEU A 96 6.60 8.90 1.04
CA LEU A 96 6.05 8.79 -0.32
C LEU A 96 7.12 9.01 -1.41
N LEU A 97 8.13 9.87 -1.20
CA LEU A 97 9.26 10.00 -2.11
C LEU A 97 10.11 8.72 -2.16
N ALA A 98 10.38 8.11 -1.01
CA ALA A 98 11.06 6.80 -0.96
C ALA A 98 10.26 5.76 -1.74
N ILE A 99 8.97 5.63 -1.45
CA ILE A 99 8.04 4.69 -2.11
C ILE A 99 7.97 4.92 -3.62
N TYR A 100 7.90 6.17 -4.08
CA TYR A 100 7.93 6.53 -5.50
C TYR A 100 9.16 5.92 -6.19
N HIS A 101 10.36 6.16 -5.65
CA HIS A 101 11.59 5.61 -6.23
C HIS A 101 11.68 4.08 -6.13
N LEU A 102 11.21 3.49 -5.03
CA LEU A 102 11.14 2.03 -4.89
C LEU A 102 10.25 1.40 -5.96
N ARG A 103 9.10 2.03 -6.27
CA ARG A 103 8.17 1.56 -7.30
C ARG A 103 8.73 1.67 -8.72
N LEU A 104 9.65 2.60 -8.95
CA LEU A 104 10.42 2.71 -10.19
C LEU A 104 11.70 1.85 -10.19
N LYS A 105 11.92 1.01 -9.16
CA LYS A 105 13.13 0.19 -8.97
C LYS A 105 14.42 1.02 -8.85
N GLU A 106 14.32 2.31 -8.54
CA GLU A 106 15.44 3.24 -8.35
C GLU A 106 15.94 3.21 -6.89
N VAL A 107 16.37 2.04 -6.42
CA VAL A 107 16.67 1.80 -4.99
C VAL A 107 17.72 2.75 -4.44
N ASP A 108 18.76 3.08 -5.22
CA ASP A 108 19.79 4.02 -4.76
C ASP A 108 19.27 5.44 -4.56
N LYS A 109 18.30 5.88 -5.38
CA LYS A 109 17.62 7.16 -5.17
C LYS A 109 16.69 7.11 -3.96
N ALA A 110 16.06 5.95 -3.69
CA ALA A 110 15.21 5.78 -2.52
C ALA A 110 15.99 5.83 -1.20
N LYS A 111 17.21 5.29 -1.16
CA LYS A 111 18.06 5.18 0.06
C LYS A 111 18.22 6.50 0.82
N LYS A 112 18.38 7.64 0.13
CA LYS A 112 18.51 8.94 0.80
C LYS A 112 17.24 9.32 1.57
N TYR A 113 16.06 9.05 0.99
CA TYR A 113 14.77 9.34 1.60
C TYR A 113 14.44 8.34 2.72
N ILE A 114 14.76 7.05 2.54
CA ILE A 114 14.61 6.02 3.58
C ILE A 114 15.42 6.41 4.82
N LYS A 115 16.68 6.82 4.63
CA LYS A 115 17.54 7.30 5.72
C LYS A 115 16.88 8.46 6.46
N GLU A 116 16.44 9.47 5.73
CA GLU A 116 15.82 10.65 6.33
C GLU A 116 14.54 10.32 7.12
N VAL A 117 13.71 9.39 6.62
CA VAL A 117 12.51 8.91 7.33
C VAL A 117 12.86 8.26 8.67
N LEU A 118 13.86 7.38 8.68
CA LEU A 118 14.23 6.59 9.86
C LEU A 118 15.08 7.37 10.87
N GLU A 119 15.89 8.34 10.40
CA GLU A 119 16.68 9.21 11.28
C GLU A 119 15.83 10.34 11.90
N ASN A 120 14.79 10.82 11.23
CA ASN A 120 13.90 11.88 11.74
C ASN A 120 12.83 11.38 12.73
N HIS A 121 13.09 10.26 13.41
CA HIS A 121 12.14 9.58 14.29
C HIS A 121 11.75 10.41 15.53
N MET A 122 12.54 11.40 15.94
CA MET A 122 12.27 12.22 17.13
C MET A 122 11.04 13.13 17.00
N VAL A 123 10.50 13.29 15.79
CA VAL A 123 9.20 13.93 15.54
C VAL A 123 8.04 13.09 16.11
N ILE A 124 8.27 11.80 16.35
CA ILE A 124 7.39 10.88 17.06
C ILE A 124 7.83 10.84 18.53
N LYS A 125 6.91 11.20 19.43
CA LYS A 125 7.24 11.57 20.82
C LYS A 125 7.67 10.38 21.68
N THR A 126 6.93 9.28 21.63
CA THR A 126 7.14 8.15 22.55
C THR A 126 7.95 7.04 21.89
N GLU A 127 8.75 6.32 22.67
CA GLU A 127 9.56 5.22 22.14
C GLU A 127 8.69 4.09 21.58
N ARG A 128 7.58 3.78 22.27
CA ARG A 128 6.60 2.79 21.81
C ARG A 128 6.08 3.11 20.41
N THR A 129 5.67 4.35 20.18
CA THR A 129 5.15 4.77 18.87
C THR A 129 6.23 4.80 17.80
N ARG A 130 7.47 5.17 18.14
CA ARG A 130 8.61 5.07 17.23
C ARG A 130 8.87 3.63 16.77
N LYS A 131 8.83 2.65 17.69
CA LYS A 131 9.02 1.24 17.36
C LYS A 131 7.95 0.74 16.38
N ILE A 132 6.68 1.07 16.65
CA ILE A 132 5.57 0.73 15.75
C ILE A 132 5.79 1.38 14.38
N PHE A 133 6.06 2.69 14.36
CA PHE A 133 6.32 3.42 13.11
C PHE A 133 7.45 2.80 12.28
N HIS A 134 8.57 2.44 12.91
CA HIS A 134 9.70 1.83 12.19
C HIS A 134 9.36 0.45 11.63
N SER A 135 8.67 -0.40 12.39
CA SER A 135 8.22 -1.70 11.88
C SER A 135 7.32 -1.50 10.65
N GLU A 136 6.27 -0.70 10.80
CA GLU A 136 5.26 -0.48 9.75
C GLU A 136 5.85 0.17 8.50
N ILE A 137 6.72 1.18 8.65
CA ILE A 137 7.29 1.87 7.48
C ILE A 137 8.32 1.02 6.74
N ILE A 138 9.10 0.20 7.46
CA ILE A 138 10.06 -0.72 6.85
C ILE A 138 9.32 -1.83 6.11
N ASP A 139 8.27 -2.40 6.71
CA ASP A 139 7.42 -3.38 6.03
C ASP A 139 6.73 -2.76 4.82
N ARG A 140 6.27 -1.51 4.91
CA ARG A 140 5.75 -0.78 3.74
C ARG A 140 6.80 -0.67 2.63
N PHE A 141 8.04 -0.29 2.91
CA PHE A 141 9.10 -0.22 1.90
C PHE A 141 9.37 -1.58 1.25
N ASN A 142 9.42 -2.65 2.03
CA ASN A 142 9.56 -4.02 1.53
C ASN A 142 8.40 -4.42 0.61
N GLN A 143 7.17 -4.09 0.99
CA GLN A 143 5.97 -4.33 0.19
C GLN A 143 6.02 -3.60 -1.15
N GLU A 144 6.42 -2.31 -1.19
CA GLU A 144 6.48 -1.55 -2.44
C GLU A 144 7.48 -2.12 -3.45
N VAL A 145 8.63 -2.58 -2.95
CA VAL A 145 9.66 -3.25 -3.74
C VAL A 145 9.14 -4.58 -4.28
N ALA A 146 8.45 -5.36 -3.45
CA ALA A 146 7.85 -6.61 -3.87
C ALA A 146 6.88 -6.38 -5.05
N ILE A 147 5.96 -5.41 -4.93
CA ILE A 147 5.05 -5.08 -6.04
C ILE A 147 5.85 -4.63 -7.26
N ALA A 148 6.85 -3.76 -7.10
CA ALA A 148 7.65 -3.27 -8.22
C ALA A 148 8.25 -4.42 -9.05
N THR A 149 8.76 -5.47 -8.38
CA THR A 149 9.33 -6.65 -9.06
C THR A 149 8.30 -7.56 -9.72
N LEU A 150 7.07 -7.56 -9.24
CA LEU A 150 5.99 -8.41 -9.72
C LEU A 150 5.16 -7.73 -10.82
N THR A 151 5.29 -6.41 -10.99
CA THR A 151 4.59 -5.62 -12.01
C THR A 151 5.45 -5.30 -13.24
N GLY A 152 4.80 -5.01 -14.37
CA GLY A 152 5.44 -4.68 -15.65
C GLY A 152 5.33 -5.77 -16.72
N PHE A 153 4.43 -6.73 -16.52
CA PHE A 153 4.15 -7.82 -17.45
C PHE A 153 2.74 -7.59 -18.02
N HIS A 154 2.62 -7.44 -19.35
CA HIS A 154 1.35 -7.08 -19.98
C HIS A 154 0.72 -8.16 -20.86
N ASP A 155 1.38 -9.31 -21.03
CA ASP A 155 0.90 -10.38 -21.90
C ASP A 155 1.07 -11.75 -21.22
N PHE A 156 0.20 -12.06 -20.26
CA PHE A 156 0.14 -13.40 -19.67
C PHE A 156 -1.29 -13.95 -19.73
N THR A 157 -1.42 -15.17 -20.23
CA THR A 157 -2.68 -15.90 -20.22
C THR A 157 -2.78 -16.70 -18.92
N ILE A 158 -3.87 -16.52 -18.18
CA ILE A 158 -4.19 -17.33 -17.01
C ILE A 158 -5.25 -18.36 -17.41
N ASP A 159 -4.91 -19.63 -17.29
CA ASP A 159 -5.89 -20.72 -17.31
C ASP A 159 -6.67 -20.70 -15.98
N GLN A 160 -7.93 -20.26 -16.04
CA GLN A 160 -8.77 -20.14 -14.86
C GLN A 160 -9.09 -21.49 -14.23
N ASP A 161 -9.22 -22.56 -15.02
CA ASP A 161 -9.56 -23.89 -14.52
C ASP A 161 -8.37 -24.53 -13.81
N GLU A 162 -7.16 -24.29 -14.32
CA GLU A 162 -5.93 -24.71 -13.64
C GLU A 162 -5.76 -23.98 -12.29
N VAL A 163 -5.93 -22.65 -12.29
CA VAL A 163 -5.80 -21.86 -11.05
C VAL A 163 -6.82 -22.29 -10.00
N GLU A 164 -8.07 -22.54 -10.41
CA GLU A 164 -9.11 -23.02 -9.51
C GLU A 164 -8.76 -24.38 -8.90
N ARG A 165 -8.34 -25.34 -9.74
CA ARG A 165 -7.95 -26.68 -9.28
C ARG A 165 -6.79 -26.61 -8.29
N GLU A 166 -5.77 -25.83 -8.58
CA GLU A 166 -4.63 -25.65 -7.66
C GLU A 166 -5.03 -24.93 -6.37
N ALA A 167 -5.89 -23.91 -6.45
CA ALA A 167 -6.39 -23.24 -5.25
C ALA A 167 -7.18 -24.19 -4.34
N ILE A 168 -8.05 -25.04 -4.91
CA ILE A 168 -8.80 -26.07 -4.15
C ILE A 168 -7.83 -27.05 -3.49
N ARG A 169 -6.82 -27.55 -4.23
CA ARG A 169 -5.80 -28.44 -3.69
C ARG A 169 -5.07 -27.79 -2.51
N MET A 170 -4.64 -26.53 -2.64
CA MET A 170 -3.95 -25.80 -1.58
C MET A 170 -4.84 -25.61 -0.34
N ILE A 171 -6.11 -25.26 -0.51
CA ILE A 171 -7.08 -25.10 0.59
C ILE A 171 -7.22 -26.41 1.39
N GLN A 172 -7.26 -27.55 0.70
CA GLN A 172 -7.47 -28.86 1.31
C GLN A 172 -6.21 -29.45 1.97
N THR A 173 -5.02 -29.10 1.46
CA THR A 173 -3.78 -29.82 1.80
C THR A 173 -2.74 -29.00 2.54
N LEU A 174 -2.84 -27.66 2.52
CA LEU A 174 -1.82 -26.77 3.08
C LEU A 174 -2.35 -25.91 4.23
N SER A 175 -1.50 -25.67 5.21
CA SER A 175 -1.64 -24.62 6.22
C SER A 175 -1.39 -23.22 5.61
N ASP A 176 -1.81 -22.18 6.31
CA ASP A 176 -1.65 -20.79 5.82
C ASP A 176 -0.16 -20.43 5.66
N ASP A 177 0.67 -20.90 6.60
CA ASP A 177 2.13 -20.72 6.56
C ASP A 177 2.77 -21.39 5.35
N GLU A 178 2.30 -22.57 4.97
CA GLU A 178 2.76 -23.28 3.77
C GLU A 178 2.30 -22.57 2.49
N ILE A 179 1.09 -22.01 2.47
CA ILE A 179 0.63 -21.21 1.33
C ILE A 179 1.46 -19.92 1.20
N TYR A 180 1.80 -19.25 2.31
CA TYR A 180 2.75 -18.13 2.28
C TYR A 180 4.12 -18.57 1.75
N ALA A 181 4.67 -19.67 2.25
CA ALA A 181 5.94 -20.19 1.75
C ALA A 181 5.88 -20.43 0.22
N GLU A 182 4.76 -20.94 -0.29
CA GLU A 182 4.58 -21.17 -1.72
C GLU A 182 4.57 -19.87 -2.52
N ILE A 183 3.91 -18.81 -2.03
CA ILE A 183 3.97 -17.47 -2.65
C ILE A 183 5.42 -16.99 -2.76
N GLY A 184 6.20 -17.10 -1.68
CA GLY A 184 7.59 -16.65 -1.68
C GLY A 184 8.53 -17.52 -2.52
N ARG A 185 8.26 -18.83 -2.61
CA ARG A 185 8.99 -19.77 -3.48
C ARG A 185 8.76 -19.45 -4.95
N LEU A 186 7.51 -19.12 -5.32
CA LEU A 186 7.10 -18.78 -6.70
C LEU A 186 7.41 -17.33 -7.09
N SER A 187 7.80 -16.49 -6.12
CA SER A 187 8.21 -15.11 -6.38
C SER A 187 9.58 -15.06 -7.09
N PRO A 188 9.79 -14.11 -8.02
CA PRO A 188 11.08 -13.94 -8.69
C PRO A 188 12.23 -13.73 -7.71
N GLN A 189 13.43 -14.21 -8.05
CA GLN A 189 14.62 -14.01 -7.22
C GLN A 189 14.91 -12.52 -6.98
N SER A 190 14.66 -11.67 -7.97
CA SER A 190 14.77 -10.21 -7.84
C SER A 190 13.90 -9.64 -6.71
N THR A 191 12.76 -10.26 -6.40
CA THR A 191 11.92 -9.87 -5.25
C THR A 191 12.68 -10.06 -3.94
N LYS A 192 13.31 -11.22 -3.77
CA LYS A 192 14.10 -11.54 -2.57
C LYS A 192 15.31 -10.62 -2.46
N ASP A 193 16.03 -10.42 -3.57
CA ASP A 193 17.24 -9.59 -3.61
C ASP A 193 16.93 -8.14 -3.25
N LEU A 194 15.87 -7.54 -3.82
CA LEU A 194 15.53 -6.15 -3.51
C LEU A 194 14.93 -5.99 -2.11
N ILE A 195 14.13 -6.95 -1.62
CA ILE A 195 13.68 -6.96 -0.21
C ILE A 195 14.90 -6.99 0.71
N TYR A 196 15.89 -7.84 0.44
CA TYR A 196 17.13 -7.89 1.23
C TYR A 196 17.82 -6.53 1.28
N VAL A 197 18.08 -5.93 0.12
CA VAL A 197 18.81 -4.66 0.01
C VAL A 197 18.10 -3.53 0.76
N VAL A 198 16.79 -3.41 0.57
CA VAL A 198 15.99 -2.35 1.21
C VAL A 198 15.85 -2.57 2.70
N HIS A 199 15.63 -3.81 3.13
CA HIS A 199 15.48 -4.14 4.54
C HIS A 199 16.80 -3.97 5.30
N ASP A 200 17.90 -4.52 4.78
CA ASP A 200 19.23 -4.37 5.36
C ASP A 200 19.63 -2.90 5.50
N TYR A 201 19.44 -2.13 4.44
CA TYR A 201 19.72 -0.70 4.47
C TYR A 201 18.87 0.02 5.53
N SER A 202 17.57 -0.28 5.60
CA SER A 202 16.66 0.33 6.57
C SER A 202 17.06 0.03 8.02
N LEU A 203 17.35 -1.23 8.33
CA LEU A 203 17.81 -1.65 9.65
C LEU A 203 19.11 -0.96 10.08
N LYS A 204 20.02 -0.71 9.13
CA LYS A 204 21.27 0.01 9.39
C LYS A 204 21.06 1.46 9.82
N GLN A 205 19.93 2.08 9.49
CA GLN A 205 19.61 3.44 9.90
C GLN A 205 19.01 3.52 11.31
N LEU A 206 18.59 2.38 11.87
CA LEU A 206 17.99 2.33 13.19
C LEU A 206 19.03 2.19 14.32
N PRO A 207 18.74 2.72 15.52
CA PRO A 207 19.48 2.40 16.73
C PRO A 207 19.48 0.89 17.02
N PHE A 208 20.55 0.40 17.66
CA PHE A 208 20.73 -1.02 17.96
C PHE A 208 19.52 -1.65 18.67
N THR A 209 18.97 -0.99 19.70
CA THR A 209 17.85 -1.50 20.51
C THR A 209 16.56 -1.71 19.73
N GLN A 210 16.39 -1.01 18.60
CA GLN A 210 15.23 -1.16 17.72
C GLN A 210 15.51 -2.17 16.62
N ARG A 211 16.75 -2.20 16.09
CA ARG A 211 17.18 -3.15 15.06
C ARG A 211 16.99 -4.60 15.50
N VAL A 212 17.35 -4.93 16.74
CA VAL A 212 17.28 -6.32 17.26
C VAL A 212 15.84 -6.83 17.47
N MET A 213 14.84 -5.95 17.44
CA MET A 213 13.42 -6.32 17.57
C MET A 213 12.78 -6.68 16.21
N LEU A 214 13.48 -6.41 15.11
CA LEU A 214 13.01 -6.67 13.76
C LEU A 214 13.69 -7.94 13.19
N PRO A 215 13.05 -8.64 12.24
CA PRO A 215 13.68 -9.75 11.55
C PRO A 215 15.01 -9.33 10.92
N SER A 216 15.99 -10.23 10.91
CA SER A 216 17.23 -9.99 10.15
C SER A 216 16.97 -10.03 8.63
N PRO A 217 17.82 -9.40 7.80
CA PRO A 217 17.70 -9.48 6.34
C PRO A 217 17.65 -10.91 5.81
N ASN A 218 18.43 -11.82 6.38
CA ASN A 218 18.43 -13.24 6.01
C ASN A 218 17.13 -13.96 6.40
N GLN A 219 16.49 -13.57 7.50
CA GLN A 219 15.16 -14.08 7.84
C GLN A 219 14.10 -13.55 6.89
N LYS A 220 14.17 -12.25 6.54
CA LYS A 220 13.16 -11.59 5.70
C LYS A 220 13.10 -12.12 4.26
N ILE A 221 14.17 -12.74 3.77
CA ILE A 221 14.21 -13.39 2.44
C ILE A 221 13.84 -14.87 2.45
N LYS A 222 13.48 -15.45 3.61
CA LYS A 222 12.93 -16.81 3.64
C LYS A 222 11.59 -16.86 2.91
N ASP A 223 11.30 -17.97 2.24
CA ASP A 223 10.12 -18.10 1.38
C ASP A 223 8.82 -17.71 2.10
N LYS A 224 8.61 -18.16 3.34
CA LYS A 224 7.44 -17.74 4.14
C LYS A 224 7.35 -16.21 4.30
N GLU A 225 8.44 -15.56 4.70
CA GLU A 225 8.48 -14.12 4.96
C GLU A 225 8.33 -13.28 3.68
N VAL A 226 8.91 -13.76 2.58
CA VAL A 226 8.71 -13.17 1.25
C VAL A 226 7.25 -13.30 0.85
N GLY A 227 6.65 -14.48 1.05
CA GLY A 227 5.25 -14.72 0.77
C GLY A 227 4.29 -13.83 1.56
N VAL A 228 4.52 -13.66 2.85
CA VAL A 228 3.78 -12.70 3.69
C VAL A 228 3.95 -11.29 3.15
N THR A 229 5.17 -10.87 2.80
CA THR A 229 5.45 -9.54 2.25
C THR A 229 4.72 -9.31 0.92
N VAL A 230 4.73 -10.30 0.03
CA VAL A 230 4.04 -10.24 -1.27
C VAL A 230 2.53 -10.19 -1.08
N TYR A 231 1.98 -11.07 -0.24
CA TYR A 231 0.57 -11.07 0.10
C TYR A 231 0.14 -9.72 0.69
N ASP A 232 0.91 -9.17 1.63
CA ASP A 232 0.64 -7.87 2.24
C ASP A 232 0.73 -6.70 1.26
N ALA A 233 1.53 -6.84 0.22
CA ALA A 233 1.60 -5.83 -0.81
C ALA A 233 0.39 -5.91 -1.76
N VAL A 234 0.05 -7.13 -2.19
CA VAL A 234 -1.06 -7.41 -3.12
C VAL A 234 -2.43 -7.18 -2.46
N LYS A 235 -2.60 -7.52 -1.18
CA LYS A 235 -3.87 -7.34 -0.47
C LYS A 235 -4.35 -5.89 -0.53
N ARG A 236 -3.45 -4.91 -0.55
CA ARG A 236 -3.80 -3.47 -0.62
C ARG A 236 -4.49 -3.10 -1.93
N VAL A 237 -4.16 -3.83 -2.98
CA VAL A 237 -4.77 -3.65 -4.30
C VAL A 237 -6.10 -4.41 -4.33
N LEU A 238 -6.10 -5.66 -3.88
CA LEU A 238 -7.28 -6.51 -3.90
C LEU A 238 -8.39 -6.02 -2.93
N TYR A 239 -8.00 -5.32 -1.86
CA TYR A 239 -8.92 -4.90 -0.81
C TYR A 239 -10.09 -4.09 -1.36
N ASN A 240 -9.84 -3.10 -2.21
CA ASN A 240 -10.93 -2.25 -2.70
C ASN A 240 -11.88 -3.01 -3.65
N SER A 241 -11.35 -3.92 -4.46
CA SER A 241 -12.17 -4.77 -5.35
C SER A 241 -13.09 -5.70 -4.54
N MET A 242 -12.59 -6.25 -3.43
CA MET A 242 -13.31 -7.28 -2.65
C MET A 242 -14.12 -6.73 -1.47
N CYS A 243 -13.70 -5.61 -0.87
CA CYS A 243 -14.20 -5.14 0.42
C CYS A 243 -14.96 -3.82 0.36
N ASN A 244 -15.07 -3.19 -0.81
CA ASN A 244 -15.94 -2.03 -0.97
C ASN A 244 -17.41 -2.50 -0.92
N PRO A 245 -18.25 -2.01 0.01
CA PRO A 245 -19.66 -2.39 0.10
C PRO A 245 -20.45 -2.12 -1.19
N GLU A 246 -19.98 -1.18 -2.01
CA GLU A 246 -20.59 -0.90 -3.30
C GLU A 246 -20.17 -1.85 -4.42
N SER A 247 -19.12 -2.67 -4.22
CA SER A 247 -18.66 -3.61 -5.24
C SER A 247 -19.67 -4.75 -5.43
N GLU A 248 -19.83 -5.18 -6.68
CA GLU A 248 -20.71 -6.31 -7.02
C GLU A 248 -20.28 -7.59 -6.31
N ILE A 249 -18.97 -7.75 -6.06
CA ILE A 249 -18.39 -8.92 -5.38
C ILE A 249 -18.79 -8.95 -3.92
N TYR A 250 -18.67 -7.81 -3.22
CA TYR A 250 -19.07 -7.70 -1.82
C TYR A 250 -20.57 -7.97 -1.67
N LYS A 251 -21.38 -7.36 -2.55
CA LYS A 251 -22.84 -7.57 -2.59
C LYS A 251 -23.17 -9.04 -2.87
N ALA A 252 -22.53 -9.66 -3.87
CA ALA A 252 -22.78 -11.06 -4.24
C ALA A 252 -22.42 -12.06 -3.13
N TRP A 253 -21.34 -11.82 -2.38
CA TRP A 253 -21.00 -12.66 -1.23
C TRP A 253 -22.03 -12.54 -0.10
N TYR A 254 -22.41 -11.30 0.25
CA TYR A 254 -23.32 -11.03 1.35
C TYR A 254 -24.75 -11.49 1.05
N THR A 255 -25.21 -11.40 -0.20
CA THR A 255 -26.59 -11.77 -0.56
C THR A 255 -26.76 -13.25 -0.95
N ASN A 256 -25.75 -13.89 -1.55
CA ASN A 256 -25.92 -15.21 -2.18
C ASN A 256 -25.17 -16.35 -1.47
N GLY A 257 -24.33 -16.04 -0.47
CA GLY A 257 -23.61 -17.02 0.35
C GLY A 257 -22.46 -17.76 -0.37
N LEU A 258 -21.72 -18.56 0.41
CA LEU A 258 -20.47 -19.24 -0.01
C LEU A 258 -20.63 -20.16 -1.24
N GLN A 259 -21.75 -20.88 -1.31
CA GLN A 259 -22.00 -21.94 -2.31
C GLN A 259 -22.18 -21.38 -3.73
N VAL A 260 -22.96 -20.30 -3.89
CA VAL A 260 -23.17 -19.64 -5.20
C VAL A 260 -21.92 -18.85 -5.63
N PHE A 261 -21.12 -18.43 -4.66
CA PHE A 261 -19.95 -17.60 -4.88
C PHE A 261 -18.73 -18.41 -5.37
N LEU A 262 -18.50 -19.61 -4.81
CA LEU A 262 -17.47 -20.55 -5.27
C LEU A 262 -17.79 -21.09 -6.67
N THR A 263 -19.06 -21.44 -6.94
CA THR A 263 -19.49 -21.96 -8.25
C THR A 263 -19.41 -20.95 -9.39
N LYS A 264 -19.36 -19.64 -9.10
CA LYS A 264 -19.28 -18.57 -10.10
C LYS A 264 -17.88 -17.98 -10.28
N LYS A 265 -16.84 -18.56 -9.64
CA LYS A 265 -15.43 -18.14 -9.79
C LYS A 265 -15.19 -16.64 -9.53
N TYR A 266 -15.95 -16.02 -8.62
CA TYR A 266 -15.89 -14.57 -8.39
C TYR A 266 -14.55 -14.11 -7.78
N ILE A 267 -14.03 -14.77 -6.72
CA ILE A 267 -12.70 -14.45 -6.15
C ILE A 267 -11.63 -14.58 -7.24
N LEU A 268 -11.64 -15.70 -7.98
CA LEU A 268 -10.68 -15.95 -9.04
C LEU A 268 -10.68 -14.82 -10.08
N THR A 269 -11.84 -14.49 -10.63
CA THR A 269 -12.00 -13.42 -11.63
C THR A 269 -11.57 -12.06 -11.06
N THR A 270 -11.89 -11.79 -9.79
CA THR A 270 -11.52 -10.53 -9.12
C THR A 270 -10.02 -10.42 -8.91
N VAL A 271 -9.38 -11.48 -8.44
CA VAL A 271 -7.94 -11.54 -8.23
C VAL A 271 -7.23 -11.37 -9.58
N ILE A 272 -7.63 -12.14 -10.60
CA ILE A 272 -7.07 -12.05 -11.95
C ILE A 272 -7.21 -10.63 -12.52
N SER A 273 -8.42 -10.05 -12.50
CA SER A 273 -8.66 -8.71 -13.06
C SER A 273 -7.89 -7.62 -12.32
N SER A 274 -7.83 -7.69 -10.99
CA SER A 274 -7.08 -6.72 -10.17
C SER A 274 -5.57 -6.82 -10.40
N LEU A 275 -5.03 -8.04 -10.51
CA LEU A 275 -3.61 -8.28 -10.81
C LEU A 275 -3.25 -7.87 -12.24
N THR A 276 -4.13 -8.15 -13.21
CA THR A 276 -3.96 -7.71 -14.60
C THR A 276 -3.93 -6.18 -14.70
N THR A 277 -4.81 -5.49 -13.97
CA THR A 277 -4.84 -4.01 -13.92
C THR A 277 -3.53 -3.42 -13.38
N LEU A 278 -2.83 -4.13 -12.49
CA LEU A 278 -1.51 -3.74 -12.00
C LEU A 278 -0.35 -4.10 -12.95
N GLY A 279 -0.60 -4.86 -14.02
CA GLY A 279 0.44 -5.48 -14.84
C GLY A 279 1.25 -6.53 -14.05
N PHE A 280 0.61 -7.22 -13.11
CA PHE A 280 1.24 -8.19 -12.23
C PHE A 280 1.41 -9.54 -12.95
N GLY A 281 2.65 -9.92 -13.29
CA GLY A 281 2.93 -11.05 -14.19
C GLY A 281 3.13 -12.41 -13.54
N ALA A 282 3.11 -12.50 -12.21
CA ALA A 282 3.33 -13.76 -11.52
C ALA A 282 2.02 -14.56 -11.42
N THR A 283 1.56 -15.10 -12.55
CA THR A 283 0.40 -16.01 -12.62
C THR A 283 0.49 -17.16 -11.60
N MET A 284 1.72 -17.57 -11.29
CA MET A 284 2.01 -18.65 -10.35
C MET A 284 1.52 -18.39 -8.92
N VAL A 285 1.45 -17.13 -8.45
CA VAL A 285 0.96 -16.86 -7.09
C VAL A 285 -0.56 -16.70 -7.01
N VAL A 286 -1.26 -16.66 -8.16
CA VAL A 286 -2.71 -16.41 -8.21
C VAL A 286 -3.47 -17.49 -7.46
N ALA A 287 -3.13 -18.77 -7.66
CA ALA A 287 -3.76 -19.89 -6.96
C ALA A 287 -3.60 -19.77 -5.43
N SER A 288 -2.40 -19.42 -4.96
CA SER A 288 -2.12 -19.22 -3.55
C SER A 288 -2.87 -18.04 -2.93
N LEU A 289 -3.00 -16.93 -3.68
CA LEU A 289 -3.79 -15.77 -3.26
C LEU A 289 -5.28 -16.13 -3.15
N VAL A 290 -5.83 -16.80 -4.16
CA VAL A 290 -7.22 -17.29 -4.17
C VAL A 290 -7.45 -18.25 -3.01
N ALA A 291 -6.51 -19.16 -2.74
CA ALA A 291 -6.58 -20.09 -1.63
C ALA A 291 -6.64 -19.37 -0.27
N LEU A 292 -5.75 -18.41 0.00
CA LEU A 292 -5.74 -17.64 1.24
C LEU A 292 -7.03 -16.84 1.44
N ILE A 293 -7.48 -16.10 0.42
CA ILE A 293 -8.70 -15.29 0.51
C ILE A 293 -9.92 -16.18 0.79
N THR A 294 -10.00 -17.32 0.09
CA THR A 294 -11.11 -18.27 0.27
C THR A 294 -11.09 -18.90 1.66
N LYS A 295 -9.91 -19.27 2.17
CA LYS A 295 -9.73 -19.91 3.47
C LYS A 295 -10.04 -18.95 4.64
N PHE A 296 -9.72 -17.67 4.52
CA PHE A 296 -10.13 -16.66 5.50
C PHE A 296 -11.64 -16.37 5.42
N GLY A 297 -12.21 -16.34 4.21
CA GLY A 297 -13.55 -15.81 3.96
C GLY A 297 -13.53 -14.29 3.83
N ILE A 298 -14.46 -13.72 3.03
CA ILE A 298 -14.44 -12.30 2.67
C ILE A 298 -14.60 -11.38 3.89
N GLU A 299 -15.44 -11.73 4.87
CA GLU A 299 -15.63 -10.90 6.08
C GLU A 299 -14.34 -10.75 6.88
N VAL A 300 -13.72 -11.89 7.22
CA VAL A 300 -12.45 -11.92 7.95
C VAL A 300 -11.33 -11.29 7.12
N TYR A 301 -11.33 -11.51 5.80
CA TYR A 301 -10.38 -10.86 4.91
C TYR A 301 -10.52 -9.34 4.97
N CYS A 302 -11.74 -8.80 4.86
CA CYS A 302 -11.99 -7.36 4.84
C CYS A 302 -11.77 -6.68 6.19
N GLU A 303 -11.96 -7.40 7.29
CA GLU A 303 -11.62 -6.90 8.62
C GLU A 303 -10.10 -6.88 8.83
N LYS A 304 -9.41 -8.00 8.54
CA LYS A 304 -7.97 -8.16 8.83
C LYS A 304 -7.04 -7.46 7.84
N ASN A 305 -7.47 -7.24 6.60
CA ASN A 305 -6.59 -6.80 5.51
C ASN A 305 -6.81 -5.34 5.09
N LYS A 306 -7.46 -4.52 5.93
CA LYS A 306 -7.65 -3.09 5.67
C LYS A 306 -6.30 -2.39 5.43
N PRO A 307 -6.08 -1.75 4.26
CA PRO A 307 -4.80 -1.16 3.93
C PRO A 307 -4.44 0.00 4.84
N LEU A 308 -3.20 0.00 5.34
CA LEU A 308 -2.62 1.14 6.05
C LEU A 308 -1.95 2.07 5.04
N TYR A 309 -2.56 3.25 4.84
CA TYR A 309 -1.93 4.35 4.10
C TYR A 309 -0.82 5.01 4.95
N ILE A 310 0.14 5.69 4.32
CA ILE A 310 1.24 6.38 5.03
C ILE A 310 0.70 7.40 6.02
N SER A 311 -0.42 8.05 5.71
CA SER A 311 -1.08 8.97 6.63
C SER A 311 -1.53 8.29 7.94
N HIS A 312 -1.91 7.01 7.89
CA HIS A 312 -2.28 6.23 9.08
C HIS A 312 -1.04 5.77 9.84
N ILE A 313 0.00 5.30 9.15
CA ILE A 313 1.29 4.96 9.78
C ILE A 313 1.85 6.17 10.54
N ARG A 314 1.68 7.38 10.00
CA ARG A 314 1.99 8.65 10.66
C ARG A 314 1.11 8.92 11.89
N GLN A 315 -0.16 8.54 11.87
CA GLN A 315 -1.15 8.83 12.93
C GLN A 315 -1.11 7.82 14.09
N VAL A 316 -0.78 6.55 13.84
CA VAL A 316 -0.56 5.54 14.90
C VAL A 316 0.57 5.96 15.87
N ALA A 317 1.32 7.00 15.51
CA ALA A 317 2.28 7.67 16.34
C ALA A 317 1.73 8.78 17.27
N GLU A 318 0.42 9.05 17.28
CA GLU A 318 -0.29 9.95 18.21
C GLU A 318 -0.59 9.29 19.56
#